data_AF-A0A7Y2MKZ9-F1
#
_entry.id   AF-A0A7Y2MKZ9-F1
#
_cell.length_a   1.000
_cell.length_b   1.000
_cell.length_c   1.000
_cell.angle_alpha   90.00
_cell.angle_beta   90.00
_cell.angle_gamma   90.00
#
_symmetry.space_group_name_H-M   'P 1'
#
loop_
_entity.id
_entity.type
_entity.pdbx_description
1 polymer ?
#
loop_
_entity_poly.entity_id
_entity_poly.type
_entity_poly.pdbx_seq_one_letter_code
_entity_poly.pdbx_strand_id
1 'polypeptide(L)'
;MKDAYEVFAGAGNEIVLDFDLRKTIREEQGTMSSDFEFVSMSEISGGIRTVNAETTGMINGTVNDSQNTSDKIIVYAYEKGSFDAEAETRGSGESEVTFANAVTSSTVSGLTNSYSLNFLEEGEYELVFVSYTENQGSLDFNALLEAESSTGLNLGGISVTGALQVSANVTITGTK
;
A
#
# COMPACT_ATOMS: atom_id res chain seq x y z
N MET A 1 -8.74 -2.33 -18.10
CA MET A 1 -9.58 -2.01 -16.94
C MET A 1 -10.57 -3.15 -16.74
N LYS A 2 -10.65 -3.70 -15.53
CA LYS A 2 -11.60 -4.77 -15.19
C LYS A 2 -12.81 -4.10 -14.52
N ASP A 3 -13.52 -3.25 -15.27
CA ASP A 3 -14.55 -2.31 -14.78
C ASP A 3 -15.92 -2.95 -14.51
N ALA A 4 -15.98 -4.26 -14.25
CA ALA A 4 -17.23 -4.92 -13.95
C ALA A 4 -17.47 -4.89 -12.44
N TYR A 5 -18.26 -3.92 -11.97
CA TYR A 5 -18.75 -3.90 -10.59
C TYR A 5 -20.17 -4.45 -10.52
N GLU A 6 -20.44 -5.24 -9.48
CA GLU A 6 -21.77 -5.83 -9.25
C GLU A 6 -22.66 -4.83 -8.50
N VAL A 7 -23.82 -4.53 -9.08
CA VAL A 7 -24.88 -3.73 -8.44
C VAL A 7 -25.93 -4.69 -7.90
N PHE A 8 -26.04 -4.76 -6.59
CA PHE A 8 -27.06 -5.61 -5.96
C PHE A 8 -28.42 -4.91 -6.01
N ALA A 9 -29.38 -5.54 -6.70
CA ALA A 9 -30.75 -5.04 -6.78
C ALA A 9 -31.42 -5.09 -5.40
N GLY A 10 -31.94 -3.96 -4.92
CA GLY A 10 -32.66 -3.87 -3.64
C GLY A 10 -31.79 -3.62 -2.41
N ALA A 11 -30.48 -3.45 -2.57
CA ALA A 11 -29.55 -3.00 -1.53
C ALA A 11 -28.99 -1.59 -1.85
N GLY A 12 -28.47 -0.90 -0.83
CA GLY A 12 -27.60 0.26 -1.05
C GLY A 12 -26.37 -0.17 -1.85
N ASN A 13 -25.86 0.67 -2.74
CA ASN A 13 -24.60 0.41 -3.41
C ASN A 13 -23.73 1.66 -3.22
N GLU A 14 -22.72 1.57 -2.37
CA GLU A 14 -21.72 2.62 -2.21
C GLU A 14 -20.52 2.30 -3.10
N ILE A 15 -20.50 2.93 -4.28
CA ILE A 15 -19.43 2.75 -5.26
C ILE A 15 -18.35 3.80 -5.01
N VAL A 16 -17.13 3.34 -4.76
CA VAL A 16 -15.96 4.18 -4.53
C VAL A 16 -15.01 4.06 -5.71
N LEU A 17 -14.61 5.22 -6.26
CA LEU A 17 -13.47 5.32 -7.15
C LEU A 17 -12.24 5.63 -6.30
N ASP A 18 -11.35 4.66 -6.18
CA ASP A 18 -10.11 4.81 -5.43
C ASP A 18 -8.95 5.13 -6.38
N PHE A 19 -8.17 6.14 -6.00
CA PHE A 19 -7.09 6.71 -6.80
C PHE A 19 -5.78 6.65 -6.01
N ASP A 20 -4.90 5.72 -6.37
CA ASP A 20 -3.56 5.61 -5.78
C ASP A 20 -2.64 6.66 -6.41
N LEU A 21 -2.51 7.81 -5.73
CA LEU A 21 -1.65 8.91 -6.15
C LEU A 21 -0.19 8.48 -6.36
N ARG A 22 0.31 7.53 -5.57
CA ARG A 22 1.70 7.04 -5.65
C ARG A 22 1.98 6.34 -6.97
N LYS A 23 0.97 5.69 -7.57
CA LYS A 23 1.12 5.01 -8.86
C LYS A 23 0.85 5.89 -10.06
N THR A 24 0.25 7.06 -9.85
CA THR A 24 -0.30 7.89 -10.93
C THR A 24 0.47 9.17 -11.15
N ILE A 25 1.32 9.58 -10.22
CA ILE A 25 2.13 10.80 -10.29
C ILE A 25 3.61 10.42 -10.15
N ARG A 26 4.47 11.07 -10.94
CA ARG A 26 5.93 11.00 -10.83
C ARG A 26 6.53 12.40 -10.72
N GLU A 27 7.71 12.49 -10.12
CA GLU A 27 8.53 13.70 -10.17
C GLU A 27 9.26 13.76 -11.52
N GLU A 28 9.24 14.94 -12.14
CA GLU A 28 9.94 15.18 -13.41
C GLU A 28 11.45 15.18 -13.17
N GLN A 29 12.16 14.26 -13.83
CA GLN A 29 13.62 14.23 -13.71
C GLN A 29 14.28 15.34 -14.55
N GLY A 30 15.19 16.09 -13.93
CA GLY A 30 16.10 17.01 -14.65
C GLY A 30 15.70 18.48 -14.62
N THR A 31 14.67 18.87 -13.87
CA THR A 31 14.33 20.27 -13.59
C THR A 31 14.89 20.71 -12.23
N MET A 32 15.16 22.00 -12.05
CA MET A 32 15.67 22.57 -10.78
C MET A 32 14.55 22.80 -9.74
N SER A 33 13.33 22.36 -10.05
CA SER A 33 12.08 22.52 -9.31
C SER A 33 11.42 21.14 -9.25
N SER A 34 10.85 20.75 -8.12
CA SER A 34 10.04 19.53 -8.02
C SER A 34 8.73 19.73 -8.77
N ASP A 35 8.78 19.53 -10.08
CA ASP A 35 7.61 19.53 -10.95
C ASP A 35 7.06 18.09 -11.00
N PHE A 36 5.74 17.94 -10.87
CA PHE A 36 5.07 16.65 -10.84
C PHE A 36 4.20 16.49 -12.08
N GLU A 37 4.27 15.31 -12.71
CA GLU A 37 3.44 14.96 -13.84
C GLU A 37 2.74 13.62 -13.64
N PHE A 38 1.68 13.39 -14.41
CA PHE A 38 1.06 12.07 -14.42
C PHE A 38 1.96 11.06 -15.14
N VAL A 39 1.93 9.82 -14.65
CA VAL A 39 2.50 8.67 -15.36
C VAL A 39 1.81 8.45 -16.72
N SER A 40 2.32 7.54 -17.54
CA SER A 40 1.69 7.22 -18.82
C SER A 40 0.22 6.81 -18.65
N MET A 41 -0.62 7.05 -19.66
CA MET A 41 -2.04 6.65 -19.61
C MET A 41 -2.23 5.14 -19.36
N SER A 42 -1.29 4.31 -19.83
CA SER A 42 -1.26 2.87 -19.52
C SER A 42 -1.04 2.60 -18.03
N GLU A 43 -0.16 3.35 -17.37
CA GLU A 43 0.17 3.21 -15.95
C GLU A 43 -0.93 3.78 -15.04
N ILE A 44 -1.60 4.88 -15.46
CA ILE A 44 -2.74 5.45 -14.72
C ILE A 44 -3.81 4.38 -14.46
N SER A 45 -4.07 3.51 -15.42
CA SER A 45 -5.09 2.45 -15.27
C SER A 45 -4.78 1.46 -14.14
N GLY A 46 -3.52 1.33 -13.71
CA GLY A 46 -3.11 0.51 -12.56
C GLY A 46 -3.20 1.24 -11.20
N GLY A 47 -3.44 2.56 -11.22
CA GLY A 47 -3.65 3.39 -10.05
C GLY A 47 -5.09 3.83 -9.82
N ILE A 48 -6.02 3.46 -10.71
CA ILE A 48 -7.45 3.72 -10.54
C ILE A 48 -8.19 2.39 -10.40
N ARG A 49 -9.03 2.26 -9.37
CA ARG A 49 -9.94 1.13 -9.22
C ARG A 49 -11.33 1.59 -8.80
N THR A 50 -12.34 0.83 -9.21
CA THR A 50 -13.72 1.01 -8.75
C THR A 50 -14.07 -0.17 -7.87
N VAL A 51 -14.52 0.09 -6.64
CA VAL A 51 -14.88 -0.93 -5.67
C VAL A 51 -16.28 -0.66 -5.09
N ASN A 52 -16.97 -1.70 -4.66
CA ASN A 52 -18.16 -1.57 -3.84
C ASN A 52 -17.72 -1.58 -2.36
N ALA A 53 -17.88 -0.46 -1.67
CA ALA A 53 -17.40 -0.31 -0.30
C ALA A 53 -18.01 -1.37 0.64
N GLU A 54 -19.27 -1.76 0.40
CA GLU A 54 -19.97 -2.77 1.22
C GLU A 54 -19.34 -4.17 1.12
N THR A 55 -18.62 -4.46 0.04
CA THR A 55 -17.95 -5.76 -0.19
C THR A 55 -16.44 -5.71 0.07
N THR A 56 -15.91 -4.56 0.50
CA THR A 56 -14.49 -4.41 0.83
C THR A 56 -14.26 -4.45 2.33
N GLY A 57 -13.09 -4.92 2.74
CA GLY A 57 -12.59 -4.87 4.10
C GLY A 57 -11.43 -3.89 4.27
N MET A 58 -10.87 -3.89 5.47
CA MET A 58 -9.76 -3.03 5.87
C MET A 58 -8.78 -3.79 6.75
N ILE A 59 -7.49 -3.52 6.56
CA ILE A 59 -6.44 -3.93 7.52
C ILE A 59 -5.88 -2.67 8.17
N ASN A 60 -5.90 -2.59 9.50
CA ASN A 60 -5.26 -1.51 10.24
C ASN A 60 -4.41 -2.04 11.38
N GLY A 61 -3.55 -1.18 11.90
CA GLY A 61 -2.71 -1.57 13.02
C GLY A 61 -1.76 -0.46 13.42
N THR A 62 -0.91 -0.78 14.39
CA THR A 62 0.21 0.05 14.80
C THR A 62 1.53 -0.64 14.53
N VAL A 63 2.56 0.15 14.23
CA VAL A 63 3.93 -0.30 14.07
C VAL A 63 4.75 0.15 15.28
N ASN A 64 5.37 -0.81 15.95
CA ASN A 64 6.37 -0.56 16.97
C ASN A 64 7.77 -0.76 16.38
N ASP A 65 8.48 0.35 16.11
CA ASP A 65 9.87 0.34 15.66
C ASP A 65 10.78 0.87 16.78
N SER A 66 11.12 -0.01 17.72
CA SER A 66 11.97 0.34 18.87
C SER A 66 13.42 0.68 18.50
N GLN A 67 13.87 0.25 17.32
CA GLN A 67 15.24 0.46 16.86
C GLN A 67 15.37 1.73 16.00
N ASN A 68 14.25 2.41 15.72
CA ASN A 68 14.19 3.60 14.87
C ASN A 68 14.91 3.36 13.52
N THR A 69 14.52 2.26 12.87
CA THR A 69 15.12 1.78 11.61
C THR A 69 14.85 2.69 10.42
N SER A 70 13.92 3.63 10.54
CA SER A 70 13.35 4.39 9.42
C SER A 70 12.94 5.79 9.85
N ASP A 71 13.11 6.79 8.97
CA ASP A 71 12.47 8.11 9.15
C ASP A 71 10.99 8.03 8.81
N LYS A 72 10.65 7.18 7.83
CA LYS A 72 9.29 6.94 7.38
C LYS A 72 9.07 5.46 7.10
N ILE A 73 7.95 4.93 7.56
CA ILE A 73 7.52 3.56 7.23
C ILE A 73 6.27 3.65 6.36
N ILE A 74 6.28 2.94 5.24
CA ILE A 74 5.10 2.74 4.39
C ILE A 74 4.76 1.25 4.40
N VAL A 75 3.49 0.95 4.66
CA VAL A 75 2.94 -0.40 4.61
C VAL A 75 2.25 -0.59 3.28
N TYR A 76 2.54 -1.70 2.61
CA TYR A 76 1.95 -2.11 1.35
C TYR A 76 1.18 -3.41 1.52
N ALA A 77 -0.03 -3.49 1.00
CA ALA A 77 -0.78 -4.74 0.88
C ALA A 77 -0.59 -5.32 -0.52
N TYR A 78 -0.26 -6.61 -0.57
CA TYR A 78 -0.19 -7.40 -1.80
C TYR A 78 -1.18 -8.56 -1.69
N GLU A 79 -1.73 -9.01 -2.81
CA GLU A 79 -2.38 -10.32 -2.83
C GLU A 79 -1.35 -11.37 -2.43
N LYS A 80 -1.74 -12.36 -1.63
CA LYS A 80 -0.81 -13.35 -1.08
C LYS A 80 0.04 -14.02 -2.18
N GLY A 81 1.36 -13.93 -2.04
CA GLY A 81 2.33 -14.52 -2.95
C GLY A 81 2.56 -13.73 -4.24
N SER A 82 2.05 -12.50 -4.33
CA SER A 82 2.27 -11.62 -5.49
C SER A 82 3.45 -10.65 -5.30
N PHE A 83 3.91 -10.45 -4.05
CA PHE A 83 5.05 -9.59 -3.78
C PHE A 83 6.35 -10.16 -4.36
N ASP A 84 7.03 -9.36 -5.18
CA ASP A 84 8.36 -9.65 -5.71
C ASP A 84 9.31 -8.49 -5.35
N ALA A 85 10.19 -8.73 -4.37
CA ALA A 85 11.11 -7.71 -3.90
C ALA A 85 12.02 -7.13 -4.99
N GLU A 86 12.43 -7.94 -5.97
CA GLU A 86 13.29 -7.46 -7.06
C GLU A 86 12.51 -6.58 -8.05
N ALA A 87 11.26 -6.94 -8.33
CA ALA A 87 10.40 -6.14 -9.21
C ALA A 87 9.93 -4.86 -8.54
N GLU A 88 9.52 -4.92 -7.27
CA GLU A 88 8.93 -3.76 -6.58
C GLU A 88 9.95 -2.67 -6.23
N THR A 89 11.21 -3.02 -5.97
CA THR A 89 12.23 -2.05 -5.54
C THR A 89 12.96 -1.36 -6.69
N ARG A 90 12.94 -1.93 -7.90
CA ARG A 90 13.63 -1.38 -9.07
C ARG A 90 12.82 -0.36 -9.86
N GLY A 91 11.53 -0.25 -9.57
CA GLY A 91 10.60 0.58 -10.32
C GLY A 91 10.04 -0.16 -11.55
N SER A 92 8.79 0.13 -11.90
CA SER A 92 8.08 -0.47 -13.02
C SER A 92 7.66 0.58 -14.05
N GLY A 93 7.63 0.15 -15.32
CA GLY A 93 7.17 0.98 -16.44
C GLY A 93 8.15 2.08 -16.86
N GLU A 94 7.67 3.00 -17.68
CA GLU A 94 8.45 4.18 -18.13
C GLU A 94 8.60 5.21 -17.00
N SER A 95 7.74 5.13 -15.99
CA SER A 95 7.71 6.05 -14.85
C SER A 95 8.49 5.55 -13.63
N GLU A 96 9.15 4.38 -13.73
CA GLU A 96 9.97 3.75 -12.68
C GLU A 96 9.27 3.69 -11.31
N VAL A 97 7.95 3.48 -11.29
CA VAL A 97 7.15 3.47 -10.05
C VAL A 97 7.51 2.25 -9.21
N THR A 98 8.01 2.46 -8.00
CA THR A 98 8.29 1.39 -7.04
C THR A 98 7.03 0.93 -6.32
N PHE A 99 7.02 -0.33 -5.90
CA PHE A 99 5.88 -0.98 -5.25
C PHE A 99 4.58 -0.92 -6.09
N ALA A 100 4.72 -0.85 -7.42
CA ALA A 100 3.61 -0.60 -8.34
C ALA A 100 2.52 -1.68 -8.30
N ASN A 101 2.85 -2.92 -7.90
CA ASN A 101 1.86 -4.00 -7.86
C ASN A 101 1.13 -4.09 -6.50
N ALA A 102 1.51 -3.29 -5.49
CA ALA A 102 0.76 -3.23 -4.24
C ALA A 102 -0.70 -2.86 -4.50
N VAL A 103 -1.64 -3.57 -3.89
CA VAL A 103 -3.08 -3.30 -4.00
C VAL A 103 -3.43 -1.94 -3.40
N THR A 104 -2.84 -1.62 -2.25
CA THR A 104 -2.94 -0.31 -1.60
C THR A 104 -1.74 -0.10 -0.68
N SER A 105 -1.57 1.12 -0.20
CA SER A 105 -0.49 1.48 0.72
C SER A 105 -0.95 2.51 1.75
N SER A 106 -0.27 2.53 2.90
CA SER A 106 -0.51 3.50 3.95
C SER A 106 0.82 3.90 4.58
N THR A 107 1.02 5.21 4.69
CA THR A 107 2.07 5.75 5.56
C THR A 107 1.74 5.46 7.02
N VAL A 108 2.73 5.00 7.77
CA VAL A 108 2.66 4.94 9.23
C VAL A 108 2.78 6.34 9.79
N SER A 109 1.82 6.77 10.60
CA SER A 109 1.78 8.14 11.11
C SER A 109 0.99 8.28 12.41
N GLY A 110 1.04 9.48 12.98
CA GLY A 110 0.34 9.83 14.21
C GLY A 110 1.08 9.42 15.48
N LEU A 111 0.52 9.78 16.64
CA LEU A 111 1.14 9.55 17.95
C LEU A 111 1.31 8.07 18.30
N THR A 112 0.52 7.20 17.66
CA THR A 112 0.49 5.75 17.91
C THR A 112 1.17 4.95 16.80
N ASN A 113 1.82 5.60 15.83
CA ASN A 113 2.41 4.95 14.65
C ASN A 113 1.40 4.02 13.96
N SER A 114 0.22 4.54 13.63
CA SER A 114 -0.88 3.78 13.03
C SER A 114 -0.84 3.80 11.50
N TYR A 115 -1.40 2.76 10.88
CA TYR A 115 -1.64 2.66 9.44
C TYR A 115 -3.02 2.07 9.15
N SER A 116 -3.56 2.35 7.96
CA SER A 116 -4.86 1.84 7.52
C SER A 116 -4.87 1.57 6.02
N LEU A 117 -5.04 0.31 5.65
CA LEU A 117 -5.12 -0.19 4.27
C LEU A 117 -6.58 -0.46 3.98
N ASN A 118 -7.20 0.41 3.18
CA ASN A 118 -8.64 0.44 2.95
C ASN A 118 -9.00 -0.18 1.60
N PHE A 119 -10.28 -0.47 1.42
CA PHE A 119 -10.86 -0.90 0.14
C PHE A 119 -10.20 -2.17 -0.41
N LEU A 120 -9.88 -3.12 0.49
CA LEU A 120 -9.37 -4.42 0.12
C LEU A 120 -10.55 -5.33 -0.22
N GLU A 121 -10.61 -5.84 -1.44
CA GLU A 121 -11.61 -6.84 -1.82
C GLU A 121 -11.40 -8.14 -1.02
N GLU A 122 -12.43 -8.99 -0.94
CA GLU A 122 -12.31 -10.29 -0.27
C GLU A 122 -11.18 -11.13 -0.88
N GLY A 123 -10.27 -11.63 -0.04
CA GLY A 123 -9.06 -12.33 -0.47
C GLY A 123 -8.06 -12.56 0.65
N GLU A 124 -6.91 -13.15 0.31
CA GLU A 124 -5.77 -13.27 1.22
C GLU A 124 -4.68 -12.28 0.81
N TYR A 125 -4.13 -11.57 1.79
CA TYR A 125 -3.13 -10.52 1.57
C TYR A 125 -1.86 -10.77 2.37
N GLU A 126 -0.74 -10.31 1.83
CA GLU A 126 0.52 -10.18 2.56
C GLU A 126 0.86 -8.70 2.79
N LEU A 127 1.38 -8.39 3.97
CA LEU A 127 1.83 -7.05 4.33
C LEU A 127 3.33 -6.93 4.19
N VAL A 128 3.76 -5.92 3.45
CA VAL A 128 5.17 -5.56 3.27
C VAL A 128 5.40 -4.21 3.92
N PHE A 129 6.37 -4.16 4.83
CA PHE A 129 6.76 -2.95 5.54
C PHE A 129 8.06 -2.44 4.95
N VAL A 130 8.12 -1.15 4.62
CA VAL A 130 9.25 -0.57 3.90
C VAL A 130 9.74 0.68 4.60
N SER A 131 11.04 0.73 4.81
CA SER A 131 11.77 1.85 5.34
C SER A 131 12.12 2.85 4.24
N TYR A 132 11.87 4.12 4.54
CA TYR A 132 12.37 5.24 3.75
C TYR A 132 13.16 6.19 4.65
N THR A 133 14.21 6.77 4.08
CA THR A 133 14.97 7.87 4.68
C THR A 133 14.53 9.19 4.05
N GLU A 134 14.37 10.22 4.87
CA GLU A 134 13.97 11.54 4.39
C GLU A 134 15.18 12.44 4.17
N ASN A 135 15.45 12.78 2.91
CA ASN A 135 16.56 13.64 2.51
C ASN A 135 16.03 14.89 1.82
N GLN A 136 16.10 16.04 2.51
CA GLN A 136 15.70 17.34 1.97
C GLN A 136 14.28 17.37 1.35
N GLY A 137 13.34 16.64 1.94
CA GLY A 137 11.96 16.54 1.47
C GLY A 137 11.70 15.44 0.44
N SER A 138 12.74 14.72 0.00
CA SER A 138 12.60 13.46 -0.75
C SER A 138 12.53 12.26 0.19
N LEU A 139 11.77 11.24 -0.19
CA LEU A 139 11.75 9.94 0.49
C LEU A 139 12.49 8.92 -0.38
N ASP A 140 13.66 8.51 0.08
CA ASP A 140 14.47 7.51 -0.61
C ASP A 140 14.22 6.14 0.01
N PHE A 141 14.03 5.11 -0.83
CA PHE A 141 13.94 3.73 -0.37
C PHE A 141 15.22 3.37 0.40
N ASN A 142 15.04 2.85 1.61
CA ASN A 142 16.15 2.45 2.48
C ASN A 142 16.28 0.93 2.58
N ALA A 143 15.22 0.25 3.04
CA ALA A 143 15.24 -1.19 3.25
C ALA A 143 13.83 -1.80 3.33
N LEU A 144 13.74 -3.12 3.12
CA LEU A 144 12.56 -3.86 3.54
C LEU A 144 12.65 -4.13 5.05
N LEU A 145 11.53 -4.03 5.76
CA LEU A 145 11.49 -4.24 7.21
C LEU A 145 11.03 -5.66 7.52
N GLU A 146 11.71 -6.30 8.47
CA GLU A 146 11.25 -7.55 9.08
C GLU A 146 10.25 -7.18 10.18
N ALA A 147 9.01 -7.65 10.01
CA ALA A 147 7.91 -7.35 10.92
C ALA A 147 7.31 -8.64 11.49
N GLU A 148 7.08 -8.65 12.80
CA GLU A 148 6.38 -9.73 13.48
C GLU A 148 5.04 -9.25 14.02
N SER A 149 4.00 -10.08 13.88
CA SER A 149 2.69 -9.77 14.45
C SER A 149 2.73 -9.82 15.98
N SER A 150 2.27 -8.75 16.62
CA SER A 150 2.11 -8.68 18.07
C SER A 150 0.93 -9.51 18.58
N THR A 151 0.04 -9.95 17.68
CA THR A 151 -1.15 -10.76 17.99
C THR A 151 -1.03 -12.21 17.52
N GLY A 152 0.09 -12.59 16.90
CA GLY A 152 0.30 -13.92 16.32
C GLY A 152 -0.36 -14.13 14.95
N LEU A 153 -0.82 -13.07 14.29
CA LEU A 153 -1.33 -13.14 12.91
C LEU A 153 -0.20 -13.48 11.93
N ASN A 154 -0.53 -14.29 10.92
CA ASN A 154 0.37 -14.51 9.80
C ASN A 154 0.30 -13.30 8.83
N LEU A 155 1.31 -12.43 8.88
CA LEU A 155 1.38 -11.23 8.04
C LEU A 155 1.56 -11.55 6.55
N GLY A 156 1.99 -12.77 6.19
CA GLY A 156 2.09 -13.25 4.81
C GLY A 156 0.82 -13.91 4.28
N GLY A 157 -0.31 -13.82 4.99
CA GLY A 157 -1.55 -14.47 4.60
C GLY A 157 -2.71 -14.07 5.51
N ILE A 158 -3.05 -12.79 5.49
CA ILE A 158 -4.19 -12.22 6.20
C ILE A 158 -5.44 -12.36 5.33
N SER A 159 -6.42 -13.13 5.81
CA SER A 159 -7.72 -13.21 5.14
C SER A 159 -8.56 -11.97 5.42
N VAL A 160 -9.03 -11.32 4.37
CA VAL A 160 -9.97 -10.21 4.40
C VAL A 160 -11.28 -10.69 3.78
N THR A 161 -12.40 -10.39 4.42
CA THR A 161 -13.74 -10.55 3.82
C THR A 161 -14.44 -9.20 3.81
N GLY A 162 -15.49 -9.07 2.99
CA GLY A 162 -16.28 -7.84 2.92
C GLY A 162 -16.75 -7.36 4.30
N ALA A 163 -16.67 -6.05 4.53
CA ALA A 163 -17.04 -5.35 5.76
C ALA A 163 -16.26 -5.74 7.04
N LEU A 164 -15.20 -6.56 6.95
CA LEU A 164 -14.34 -6.87 8.09
C LEU A 164 -13.22 -5.84 8.25
N GLN A 165 -12.98 -5.48 9.51
CA GLN A 165 -11.77 -4.80 9.96
C GLN A 165 -10.84 -5.83 10.62
N VAL A 166 -9.66 -6.00 10.06
CA VAL A 166 -8.60 -6.84 10.63
C VAL A 166 -7.56 -5.95 11.30
N SER A 167 -7.29 -6.20 12.59
CA SER A 167 -6.25 -5.48 13.33
C SER A 167 -4.94 -6.26 13.37
N ALA A 168 -3.94 -5.75 12.65
CA ALA A 168 -2.59 -6.31 12.53
C ALA A 168 -1.57 -5.37 13.20
N ASN A 169 -1.41 -5.47 14.52
CA ASN A 169 -0.33 -4.75 15.20
C ASN A 169 0.99 -5.47 15.01
N VAL A 170 2.06 -4.73 14.72
CA VAL A 170 3.37 -5.32 14.39
C VAL A 170 4.51 -4.69 15.17
N THR A 171 5.55 -5.47 15.39
CA THR A 171 6.85 -4.99 15.88
C THR A 171 7.89 -5.21 14.80
N ILE A 172 8.68 -4.18 14.50
CA ILE A 172 9.82 -4.29 13.60
C ILE A 172 10.99 -4.92 14.36
N THR A 173 11.51 -6.01 13.81
CA THR A 173 12.58 -6.81 14.43
C THR A 173 13.91 -6.67 13.69
N GLY A 174 13.89 -6.18 12.45
CA GLY A 174 15.08 -6.06 11.62
C GLY A 174 14.80 -5.40 10.27
N THR A 175 15.84 -5.45 9.44
CA THR A 175 15.87 -4.93 8.07
C THR A 175 16.46 -6.00 7.17
N LYS A 176 15.96 -6.11 5.94
CA LYS A 176 16.41 -7.06 4.93
C LYS A 176 16.98 -6.34 3.72
#